data_AF-A0A151JT51-F1
#
_entry.id   AF-A0A151JT51-F1
#
_cell.length_a   1.000
_cell.length_b   1.000
_cell.length_c   1.000
_cell.angle_alpha   90.00
_cell.angle_beta   90.00
_cell.angle_gamma   90.00
#
_symmetry.space_group_name_H-M   'P 1'
#
loop_
_entity.id
_entity.type
_entity.pdbx_description
1 polymer ?
#
loop_
_entity_poly.entity_id
_entity_poly.type
_entity_poly.pdbx_seq_one_letter_code
_entity_poly.pdbx_strand_id
1 'polypeptide(L)'
;MEMMNDDKSDRIKQDHIQDIMEGTIPSTKYQSNGIDGYTKSADKNEYYDFVEAKSTVKYIKHFVKVMKPIIDQNSAKPKDYDKWTEKEQIKHIIDNMTTYTPNIPQSLLFFIPGTLYRGDCGRNSMDKPLWLDIEKFQRDGLKPLIFSQQSHTPYLAFKRYSATANYVKNWMTEDPWTVGTRAYNDIQTVRRMHRAIRLKLCERDTEEIDMASKIPNPWCPNRETILKDLSSCPYPTVENGYIYPLIKPKGLNQADMAATQFAFTGMILLYPQEFGVYASDEDMAAFCHTWRGIGYLLGMEDQYNFCRGSLKEIKQRSRDFIEVWVKPNLREVMPEWEHMLRCIMEGGSYFNDVFTFKMALLFLTNLLNIDMPRTRSTLTYCEWFKLIINQYFIFPYAMRIGFIKEFLNKILFKRLNEAIKYGPKKHMEMKKRSQKTLAEGR
;
A
#
# COMPACT_ATOMS: atom_id res chain seq x y z
N MET A 1 37.96 64.63 13.49
CA MET A 1 36.71 64.80 14.26
C MET A 1 35.81 63.66 13.82
N GLU A 2 35.60 62.69 14.71
CA GLU A 2 35.05 61.37 14.42
C GLU A 2 33.61 61.45 13.89
N MET A 3 33.35 60.84 12.73
CA MET A 3 32.01 60.40 12.36
C MET A 3 31.74 59.09 13.10
N MET A 4 31.13 59.18 14.28
CA MET A 4 30.45 58.06 14.92
C MET A 4 29.28 57.63 14.02
N ASN A 5 29.50 56.64 13.17
CA ASN A 5 28.43 55.99 12.41
C ASN A 5 27.81 54.84 13.23
N ASP A 6 26.50 54.98 13.40
CA ASP A 6 25.36 54.12 13.78
C ASP A 6 25.46 52.57 13.88
N ASP A 7 26.65 51.97 13.98
CA ASP A 7 26.81 50.50 14.07
C ASP A 7 26.21 49.91 15.37
N LYS A 8 26.00 50.73 16.40
CA LYS A 8 25.29 50.30 17.63
C LYS A 8 23.78 50.27 17.48
N SER A 9 23.17 51.19 16.71
CA SER A 9 21.71 51.27 16.53
C SER A 9 21.17 50.10 15.71
N ASP A 10 21.91 49.72 14.65
CA ASP A 10 21.52 48.61 13.78
C ASP A 10 21.86 47.25 14.38
N ARG A 11 22.95 47.11 15.14
CA ARG A 11 23.22 45.90 15.95
C ARG A 11 22.19 45.69 17.06
N ILE A 12 21.79 46.74 17.78
CA ILE A 12 20.75 46.65 18.83
C ILE A 12 19.39 46.25 18.21
N LYS A 13 19.07 46.72 17.01
CA LYS A 13 17.86 46.27 16.28
C LYS A 13 18.00 44.82 15.79
N GLN A 14 19.19 44.40 15.35
CA GLN A 14 19.48 43.02 14.97
C GLN A 14 19.34 42.06 16.16
N ASP A 15 19.94 42.39 17.30
CA ASP A 15 19.87 41.59 18.54
C ASP A 15 18.42 41.50 19.07
N HIS A 16 17.67 42.60 19.04
CA HIS A 16 16.26 42.60 19.44
C HIS A 16 15.36 41.79 18.47
N ILE A 17 15.70 41.72 17.18
CA ILE A 17 15.00 40.86 16.21
C ILE A 17 15.39 39.40 16.43
N GLN A 18 16.67 39.13 16.70
CA GLN A 18 17.20 37.80 16.99
C GLN A 18 16.56 37.20 18.26
N ASP A 19 16.42 37.99 19.34
CA ASP A 19 15.78 37.57 20.60
C ASP A 19 14.28 37.23 20.43
N ILE A 20 13.57 37.99 19.59
CA ILE A 20 12.17 37.69 19.23
C ILE A 20 12.11 36.39 18.40
N MET A 21 13.07 36.16 17.50
CA MET A 21 13.14 34.97 16.65
C MET A 21 13.48 33.70 17.44
N GLU A 22 14.52 33.72 18.27
CA GLU A 22 14.91 32.59 19.13
C GLU A 22 13.81 32.21 20.13
N GLY A 23 13.00 33.19 20.53
CA GLY A 23 11.86 32.95 21.39
C GLY A 23 10.65 32.30 20.73
N THR A 24 10.51 32.43 19.41
CA THR A 24 9.26 32.11 18.68
C THR A 24 9.43 30.96 17.68
N ILE A 25 10.66 30.64 17.28
CA ILE A 25 11.00 29.61 16.27
C ILE A 25 12.16 28.74 16.82
N PRO A 26 12.08 27.40 16.81
CA PRO A 26 13.22 26.56 17.17
C PRO A 26 14.37 26.78 16.17
N SER A 27 15.53 27.20 16.68
CA SER A 27 16.75 27.37 15.90
C SER A 27 17.26 26.04 15.36
N THR A 28 17.28 25.87 14.03
CA THR A 28 18.08 24.84 13.36
C THR A 28 19.18 25.52 12.54
N LYS A 29 20.43 25.40 13.02
CA LYS A 29 21.62 25.79 12.28
C LYS A 29 21.74 24.94 11.01
N TYR A 30 21.73 25.61 9.85
CA TYR A 30 21.99 24.97 8.56
C TYR A 30 23.48 24.58 8.44
N GLN A 31 23.75 23.29 8.23
CA GLN A 31 24.97 22.83 7.55
C GLN A 31 24.52 22.16 6.24
N SER A 32 24.60 22.89 5.13
CA SER A 32 24.37 22.34 3.79
C SER A 32 25.67 21.70 3.28
N ASN A 33 25.66 20.40 3.00
CA ASN A 33 26.66 19.74 2.17
C ASN A 33 25.97 19.00 1.02
N GLY A 34 25.92 19.63 -0.17
CA GLY A 34 25.66 19.06 -1.51
C GLY A 34 24.24 18.49 -1.77
N ILE A 35 23.61 18.59 -2.94
CA ILE A 35 24.06 18.75 -4.33
C ILE A 35 22.99 19.52 -5.14
N ASP A 36 23.47 20.24 -6.16
CA ASP A 36 22.92 21.31 -7.01
C ASP A 36 21.52 21.19 -7.64
N GLY A 37 20.92 22.37 -7.80
CA GLY A 37 20.04 22.68 -8.92
C GLY A 37 19.11 23.86 -8.62
N TYR A 38 19.64 25.09 -8.72
CA TYR A 38 19.02 26.42 -8.56
C TYR A 38 19.44 27.23 -7.31
N THR A 39 19.88 28.46 -7.60
CA THR A 39 20.20 29.62 -6.75
C THR A 39 21.52 29.58 -5.95
N LYS A 40 22.63 30.12 -6.49
CA LYS A 40 23.08 31.54 -6.51
C LYS A 40 23.11 32.22 -5.13
N SER A 41 24.34 32.30 -4.60
CA SER A 41 24.86 33.13 -3.49
C SER A 41 24.18 32.98 -2.14
N ALA A 42 24.91 32.46 -1.14
CA ALA A 42 24.53 32.46 0.27
C ALA A 42 24.04 33.85 0.75
N ASP A 43 24.66 34.93 0.25
CA ASP A 43 24.27 36.33 0.51
C ASP A 43 22.83 36.67 0.09
N LYS A 44 22.27 36.01 -0.94
CA LYS A 44 20.86 36.21 -1.34
C LYS A 44 19.90 35.51 -0.41
N ASN A 45 20.22 34.30 0.05
CA ASN A 45 19.38 33.59 1.01
C ASN A 45 19.36 34.32 2.36
N GLU A 46 20.51 34.82 2.83
CA GLU A 46 20.57 35.65 4.04
C GLU A 46 19.77 36.96 3.90
N TYR A 47 19.79 37.59 2.72
CA TYR A 47 18.96 38.76 2.43
C TYR A 47 17.46 38.44 2.43
N TYR A 48 17.02 37.35 1.78
CA TYR A 48 15.62 36.93 1.79
C TYR A 48 15.17 36.52 3.19
N ASP A 49 16.00 35.81 3.95
CA ASP A 49 15.75 35.44 5.34
C ASP A 49 15.60 36.67 6.25
N PHE A 50 16.43 37.69 6.05
CA PHE A 50 16.36 38.95 6.77
C PHE A 50 15.10 39.76 6.39
N VAL A 51 14.76 39.83 5.10
CA VAL A 51 13.56 40.51 4.60
C VAL A 51 12.29 39.81 5.12
N GLU A 52 12.25 38.48 5.09
CA GLU A 52 11.16 37.70 5.66
C GLU A 52 11.06 37.87 7.18
N ALA A 53 12.18 37.81 7.93
CA ALA A 53 12.19 38.06 9.37
C ALA A 53 11.61 39.43 9.73
N LYS A 54 12.06 40.48 9.03
CA LYS A 54 11.57 41.84 9.22
C LYS A 54 10.08 41.97 8.89
N SER A 55 9.62 41.24 7.88
CA SER A 55 8.21 41.16 7.50
C SER A 55 7.38 40.44 8.57
N THR A 56 7.84 39.28 9.07
CA THR A 56 7.21 38.51 10.16
C THR A 56 7.04 39.35 11.43
N VAL A 57 8.08 40.06 11.87
CA VAL A 57 8.00 40.96 13.04
C VAL A 57 6.95 42.06 12.81
N LYS A 58 6.89 42.63 11.60
CA LYS A 58 5.87 43.64 11.25
C LYS A 58 4.45 43.06 11.29
N TYR A 59 4.25 41.84 10.77
CA TYR A 59 2.97 41.15 10.80
C TYR A 59 2.54 40.79 12.22
N ILE A 60 3.44 40.28 13.05
CA ILE A 60 3.19 39.96 14.45
C ILE A 60 2.75 41.21 15.21
N LYS A 61 3.47 42.33 15.06
CA LYS A 61 3.10 43.61 15.69
C LYS A 61 1.75 44.12 15.19
N HIS A 62 1.46 43.96 13.90
CA HIS A 62 0.17 44.31 13.34
C HIS A 62 -0.95 43.42 13.88
N PHE A 63 -0.74 42.11 13.98
CA PHE A 63 -1.68 41.14 14.53
C PHE A 63 -2.03 41.46 15.98
N VAL A 64 -1.03 41.67 16.85
CA VAL A 64 -1.26 42.08 18.24
C VAL A 64 -2.05 43.38 18.32
N LYS A 65 -1.72 44.37 17.47
CA LYS A 65 -2.44 45.65 17.40
C LYS A 65 -3.90 45.48 16.96
N VAL A 66 -4.18 44.62 15.98
CA VAL A 66 -5.53 44.35 15.47
C VAL A 66 -6.36 43.54 16.47
N MET A 67 -5.72 42.61 17.20
CA MET A 67 -6.39 41.81 18.23
C MET A 67 -6.64 42.59 19.51
N LYS A 68 -5.86 43.64 19.79
CA LYS A 68 -5.95 44.41 21.04
C LYS A 68 -7.37 44.92 21.37
N PRO A 69 -8.13 45.55 20.46
CA PRO A 69 -9.51 45.98 20.76
C PRO A 69 -10.45 44.81 21.08
N ILE A 70 -10.27 43.66 20.43
CA ILE A 70 -11.07 42.45 20.68
C ILE A 70 -10.77 41.89 22.09
N ILE A 71 -9.49 41.88 22.47
CA ILE A 71 -9.04 41.43 23.79
C ILE A 71 -9.49 42.41 24.87
N ASP A 72 -9.33 43.72 24.65
CA ASP A 72 -9.70 44.77 25.60
C ASP A 72 -11.21 44.81 25.89
N GLN A 73 -12.04 44.39 24.92
CA GLN A 73 -13.50 44.27 25.07
C GLN A 73 -13.94 42.92 25.66
N ASN A 74 -13.03 41.95 25.79
CA ASN A 74 -13.35 40.61 26.26
C ASN A 74 -13.10 40.49 27.78
N SER A 75 -14.13 40.11 28.52
CA SER A 75 -14.08 39.95 29.98
C SER A 75 -13.04 38.93 30.48
N ALA A 76 -12.56 38.04 29.62
CA ALA A 76 -11.53 37.04 29.94
C ALA A 76 -10.09 37.59 29.86
N LYS A 77 -9.89 38.87 29.50
CA LYS A 77 -8.56 39.48 29.48
C LYS A 77 -7.91 39.48 30.87
N PRO A 78 -6.66 38.99 31.02
CA PRO A 78 -5.90 39.10 32.27
C PRO A 78 -5.67 40.55 32.70
N LYS A 79 -5.78 40.85 34.00
CA LYS A 79 -5.67 42.22 34.55
C LYS A 79 -4.27 42.84 34.36
N ASP A 80 -3.25 42.01 34.26
CA ASP A 80 -1.85 42.37 34.08
C ASP A 80 -1.36 42.18 32.65
N TYR A 81 -2.23 41.82 31.71
CA TYR A 81 -1.89 41.54 30.31
C TYR A 81 -1.05 42.65 29.66
N ASP A 82 -1.39 43.92 29.92
CA ASP A 82 -0.66 45.08 29.36
C ASP A 82 0.76 45.27 29.94
N LYS A 83 1.12 44.53 31.00
CA LYS A 83 2.46 44.54 31.60
C LYS A 83 3.36 43.42 31.08
N TRP A 84 2.81 42.48 30.32
CA TRP A 84 3.56 41.34 29.77
C TRP A 84 4.43 41.75 28.58
N THR A 85 5.47 40.97 28.31
CA THR A 85 6.29 41.13 27.10
C THR A 85 5.48 40.84 25.84
N GLU A 86 5.89 41.38 24.68
CA GLU A 86 5.22 41.12 23.40
C GLU A 86 5.08 39.60 23.13
N LYS A 87 6.11 38.81 23.50
CA LYS A 87 6.14 37.36 23.36
C LYS A 87 5.07 36.66 24.22
N GLU A 88 4.96 37.05 25.49
CA GLU A 88 3.96 36.52 26.41
C GLU A 88 2.54 36.87 25.97
N GLN A 89 2.33 38.09 25.47
CA GLN A 89 1.06 38.53 24.91
C GLN A 89 0.66 37.69 23.70
N ILE A 90 1.57 37.48 22.73
CA ILE A 90 1.32 36.67 21.54
C ILE A 90 0.98 35.22 21.93
N LYS A 91 1.78 34.63 22.82
CA LYS A 91 1.54 33.27 23.30
C LYS A 91 0.17 33.14 23.96
N HIS A 92 -0.20 34.09 24.81
CA HIS A 92 -1.52 34.11 25.45
C HIS A 92 -2.66 34.24 24.45
N ILE A 93 -2.51 35.09 23.43
CA ILE A 93 -3.51 35.23 22.35
C ILE A 93 -3.70 33.88 21.67
N ILE A 94 -2.62 33.21 21.27
CA ILE A 94 -2.64 31.91 20.59
C ILE A 94 -3.31 30.84 21.47
N ASP A 95 -2.88 30.73 22.73
CA ASP A 95 -3.36 29.72 23.67
C ASP A 95 -4.85 29.92 24.05
N ASN A 96 -5.39 31.14 23.88
CA ASN A 96 -6.77 31.51 24.23
C ASN A 96 -7.60 31.96 23.00
N MET A 97 -7.22 31.54 21.79
CA MET A 97 -7.88 31.97 20.55
C MET A 97 -9.39 31.69 20.51
N THR A 98 -9.83 30.55 21.07
CA THR A 98 -11.25 30.19 21.18
C THR A 98 -12.05 31.19 22.01
N THR A 99 -11.42 31.77 23.04
CA THR A 99 -12.03 32.75 23.93
C THR A 99 -12.19 34.11 23.26
N TYR A 100 -11.19 34.54 22.48
CA TYR A 100 -11.21 35.86 21.83
C TYR A 100 -11.90 35.86 20.47
N THR A 101 -11.97 34.71 19.79
CA THR A 101 -12.57 34.58 18.45
C THR A 101 -13.53 33.39 18.38
N PRO A 102 -14.61 33.38 19.19
CA PRO A 102 -15.49 32.22 19.34
C PRO A 102 -16.23 31.82 18.04
N ASN A 103 -16.27 32.72 17.06
CA ASN A 103 -16.90 32.49 15.75
C ASN A 103 -16.03 31.65 14.81
N ILE A 104 -14.81 31.28 15.21
CA ILE A 104 -13.91 30.45 14.40
C ILE A 104 -14.17 28.98 14.74
N PRO A 105 -14.52 28.15 13.74
CA PRO A 105 -14.72 26.72 13.97
C PRO A 105 -13.50 26.07 14.61
N GLN A 106 -13.73 25.13 15.54
CA GLN A 106 -12.67 24.39 16.24
C GLN A 106 -11.63 23.78 15.28
N SER A 107 -12.09 23.31 14.11
CA SER A 107 -11.24 22.73 13.07
C SER A 107 -10.30 23.72 12.39
N LEU A 108 -10.54 25.02 12.50
CA LEU A 108 -9.72 26.09 11.90
C LEU A 108 -8.87 26.85 12.90
N LEU A 109 -8.88 26.47 14.18
CA LEU A 109 -8.12 27.17 15.22
C LEU A 109 -6.60 27.14 15.01
N PHE A 110 -6.08 26.15 14.28
CA PHE A 110 -4.66 26.08 13.93
C PHE A 110 -4.26 27.10 12.85
N PHE A 111 -5.23 27.61 12.09
CA PHE A 111 -4.98 28.44 10.90
C PHE A 111 -4.40 29.80 11.29
N ILE A 112 -4.96 30.44 12.32
CA ILE A 112 -4.52 31.76 12.79
C ILE A 112 -3.09 31.73 13.34
N PRO A 113 -2.72 30.86 14.30
CA PRO A 113 -1.32 30.79 14.73
C PRO A 113 -0.41 30.41 13.56
N GLY A 114 -0.87 29.58 12.61
CA GLY A 114 -0.15 29.27 11.37
C GLY A 114 0.26 30.50 10.53
N THR A 115 -0.54 31.57 10.53
CA THR A 115 -0.20 32.83 9.83
C THR A 115 0.97 33.60 10.44
N LEU A 116 1.36 33.25 11.67
CA LEU A 116 2.46 33.87 12.40
C LEU A 116 3.80 33.14 12.16
N TYR A 117 3.76 31.99 11.46
CA TYR A 117 4.94 31.19 11.13
C TYR A 117 5.28 31.29 9.64
N ARG A 118 6.57 31.08 9.31
CA ARG A 118 7.03 31.03 7.92
C ARG A 118 6.44 29.82 7.19
N GLY A 119 6.18 29.98 5.90
CA GLY A 119 5.64 28.92 5.04
C GLY A 119 6.64 27.78 4.81
N ASP A 120 7.93 28.10 4.75
CA ASP A 120 9.00 27.11 4.83
C ASP A 120 9.41 26.91 6.29
N CYS A 121 9.32 25.67 6.76
CA CYS A 121 9.68 25.27 8.12
C CYS A 121 11.14 24.79 8.22
N GLY A 122 11.95 25.05 7.18
CA GLY A 122 13.39 24.77 7.16
C GLY A 122 13.75 23.29 7.24
N ARG A 123 12.77 22.41 6.97
CA ARG A 123 13.00 20.96 6.94
C ARG A 123 13.59 20.60 5.58
N ASN A 124 14.62 19.76 5.58
CA ASN A 124 15.13 19.21 4.33
C ASN A 124 13.97 18.48 3.61
N SER A 125 13.81 18.71 2.30
CA SER A 125 12.77 18.05 1.50
C SER A 125 12.89 16.52 1.48
N MET A 126 14.05 16.00 1.87
CA MET A 126 14.34 14.57 2.02
C MET A 126 14.11 14.05 3.44
N ASP A 127 13.90 14.93 4.42
CA ASP A 127 13.65 14.53 5.80
C ASP A 127 12.22 14.02 5.96
N LYS A 128 12.11 12.72 6.19
CA LYS A 128 10.85 12.08 6.57
C LYS A 128 10.52 12.49 8.00
N PRO A 129 9.27 12.89 8.30
CA PRO A 129 8.87 13.14 9.68
C PRO A 129 9.15 11.94 10.57
N LEU A 130 9.59 12.16 11.82
CA LEU A 130 9.89 11.07 12.76
C LEU A 130 8.68 10.17 13.07
N TRP A 131 7.47 10.70 12.89
CA TRP A 131 6.21 9.96 13.00
C TRP A 131 5.81 9.26 11.69
N LEU A 132 6.46 9.57 10.56
CA LEU A 132 6.19 8.96 9.27
C LEU A 132 6.87 7.60 9.19
N ASP A 133 6.13 6.59 9.63
CA ASP A 133 6.45 5.22 9.31
C ASP A 133 6.07 4.95 7.85
N ILE A 134 7.06 5.07 6.95
CA ILE A 134 6.90 4.86 5.50
C ILE A 134 6.32 3.47 5.19
N GLU A 135 6.64 2.51 6.04
CA GLU A 135 6.19 1.14 5.92
C GLU A 135 4.71 0.99 6.35
N LYS A 136 4.25 1.73 7.35
CA LYS A 136 2.82 1.82 7.72
C LYS A 136 2.00 2.69 6.77
N PHE A 137 2.64 3.48 5.92
CA PHE A 137 1.97 4.37 4.98
C PHE A 137 1.46 3.63 3.72
N GLN A 138 2.00 2.44 3.41
CA GLN A 138 1.82 1.80 2.09
C GLN A 138 1.33 0.35 2.13
N ARG A 139 0.74 -0.13 3.23
CA ARG A 139 0.41 -1.55 3.39
C ARG A 139 -1.02 -1.74 3.80
N ASP A 140 -1.80 -2.56 3.09
CA ASP A 140 -2.96 -3.22 3.72
C ASP A 140 -3.49 -4.50 2.99
N GLY A 141 -3.14 -4.78 1.73
CA GLY A 141 -3.70 -5.94 1.00
C GLY A 141 -3.32 -7.34 1.53
N LEU A 142 -2.13 -7.52 2.11
CA LEU A 142 -1.67 -8.83 2.63
C LEU A 142 -2.05 -9.07 4.10
N LYS A 143 -2.35 -8.02 4.86
CA LYS A 143 -2.57 -8.11 6.31
C LYS A 143 -3.72 -9.06 6.67
N PRO A 144 -4.88 -9.08 5.98
CA PRO A 144 -5.93 -10.06 6.27
C PRO A 144 -5.46 -11.51 6.14
N LEU A 145 -4.55 -11.81 5.20
CA LEU A 145 -4.02 -13.16 4.98
C LEU A 145 -3.06 -13.57 6.10
N ILE A 146 -2.15 -12.68 6.49
CA ILE A 146 -1.17 -12.96 7.54
C ILE A 146 -1.88 -13.06 8.89
N PHE A 147 -2.74 -12.09 9.20
CA PHE A 147 -3.53 -12.02 10.42
C PHE A 147 -4.39 -13.28 10.66
N SER A 148 -4.88 -13.92 9.60
CA SER A 148 -5.64 -15.17 9.72
C SER A 148 -4.81 -16.34 10.29
N GLN A 149 -3.48 -16.26 10.16
CA GLN A 149 -2.52 -17.29 10.56
C GLN A 149 -2.75 -18.66 9.87
N GLN A 150 -3.38 -18.66 8.69
CA GLN A 150 -3.69 -19.87 7.92
C GLN A 150 -2.82 -20.05 6.66
N SER A 151 -1.78 -19.23 6.45
CA SER A 151 -0.96 -19.28 5.22
C SER A 151 0.52 -18.93 5.39
N HIS A 152 1.00 -18.62 6.59
CA HIS A 152 2.38 -18.20 6.86
C HIS A 152 3.41 -19.35 6.91
N THR A 153 3.03 -20.55 6.48
CA THR A 153 3.97 -21.65 6.23
C THR A 153 3.57 -22.39 4.97
N PRO A 154 4.49 -23.05 4.25
CA PRO A 154 4.13 -23.86 3.09
C PRO A 154 3.01 -24.89 3.34
N TYR A 155 3.02 -25.56 4.49
CA TYR A 155 1.96 -26.51 4.85
C TYR A 155 0.59 -25.85 5.07
N LEU A 156 0.54 -24.72 5.78
CA LEU A 156 -0.71 -24.00 5.99
C LEU A 156 -1.23 -23.40 4.68
N ALA A 157 -0.33 -22.84 3.86
CA ALA A 157 -0.65 -22.37 2.52
C ALA A 157 -1.21 -23.51 1.66
N PHE A 158 -0.58 -24.69 1.63
CA PHE A 158 -1.12 -25.87 0.96
C PHE A 158 -2.58 -26.14 1.37
N LYS A 159 -2.85 -26.26 2.67
CA LYS A 159 -4.22 -26.51 3.15
C LYS A 159 -5.21 -25.44 2.66
N ARG A 160 -4.83 -24.18 2.80
CA ARG A 160 -5.68 -23.04 2.45
C ARG A 160 -5.95 -22.97 0.95
N TYR A 161 -4.91 -22.97 0.13
CA TYR A 161 -5.04 -22.76 -1.31
C TYR A 161 -5.56 -24.00 -2.04
N SER A 162 -5.33 -25.22 -1.54
CA SER A 162 -6.03 -26.41 -2.05
C SER A 162 -7.53 -26.38 -1.73
N ALA A 163 -7.94 -25.88 -0.56
CA ALA A 163 -9.36 -25.66 -0.25
C ALA A 163 -9.97 -24.57 -1.16
N THR A 164 -9.30 -23.43 -1.34
CA THR A 164 -9.73 -22.38 -2.27
C THR A 164 -9.86 -22.90 -3.70
N ALA A 165 -8.88 -23.65 -4.20
CA ALA A 165 -8.94 -24.25 -5.53
C ALA A 165 -10.13 -25.21 -5.67
N ASN A 166 -10.46 -25.97 -4.62
CA ASN A 166 -11.64 -26.83 -4.61
C ASN A 166 -12.95 -26.03 -4.64
N TYR A 167 -13.06 -24.97 -3.83
CA TYR A 167 -14.21 -24.09 -3.84
C TYR A 167 -14.44 -23.48 -5.22
N VAL A 168 -13.40 -22.87 -5.80
CA VAL A 168 -13.48 -22.27 -7.14
C VAL A 168 -13.84 -23.31 -8.20
N LYS A 169 -13.22 -24.50 -8.16
CA LYS A 169 -13.59 -25.60 -9.06
C LYS A 169 -15.09 -25.91 -8.94
N ASN A 170 -15.61 -26.11 -7.73
CA ASN A 170 -17.02 -26.42 -7.51
C ASN A 170 -17.93 -25.29 -8.02
N TRP A 171 -17.58 -24.02 -7.77
CA TRP A 171 -18.34 -22.85 -8.28
C TRP A 171 -18.40 -22.78 -9.80
N MET A 172 -17.38 -23.28 -10.49
CA MET A 172 -17.31 -23.27 -11.95
C MET A 172 -17.95 -24.51 -12.59
N THR A 173 -18.16 -25.60 -11.84
CA THR A 173 -18.66 -26.87 -12.38
C THR A 173 -20.05 -27.27 -11.88
N GLU A 174 -20.60 -26.55 -10.92
CA GLU A 174 -21.92 -26.81 -10.31
C GLU A 174 -22.69 -25.49 -10.15
N ASP A 175 -24.00 -25.59 -9.95
CA ASP A 175 -24.87 -24.43 -9.75
C ASP A 175 -24.66 -23.79 -8.35
N PRO A 176 -24.17 -22.54 -8.25
CA PRO A 176 -23.98 -21.87 -6.97
C PRO A 176 -25.24 -21.17 -6.42
N TRP A 177 -26.36 -21.18 -7.15
CA TRP A 177 -27.59 -20.47 -6.79
C TRP A 177 -28.60 -21.35 -6.05
N THR A 178 -28.69 -22.62 -6.42
CA THR A 178 -29.64 -23.55 -5.80
C THR A 178 -29.17 -23.98 -4.41
N VAL A 179 -30.02 -23.77 -3.41
CA VAL A 179 -29.76 -24.16 -2.01
C VAL A 179 -29.48 -25.67 -1.93
N GLY A 180 -28.40 -26.02 -1.23
CA GLY A 180 -28.02 -27.41 -0.98
C GLY A 180 -27.00 -28.01 -1.97
N THR A 181 -26.72 -27.36 -3.09
CA THR A 181 -25.61 -27.76 -3.97
C THR A 181 -24.27 -27.56 -3.27
N ARG A 182 -23.20 -28.25 -3.71
CA ARG A 182 -21.88 -28.07 -3.10
C ARG A 182 -21.36 -26.64 -3.34
N ALA A 183 -21.53 -26.13 -4.56
CA ALA A 183 -21.15 -24.76 -4.90
C ALA A 183 -21.86 -23.71 -4.03
N TYR A 184 -23.18 -23.85 -3.80
CA TYR A 184 -23.92 -22.95 -2.91
C TYR A 184 -23.36 -22.99 -1.47
N ASN A 185 -23.16 -24.20 -0.93
CA ASN A 185 -22.63 -24.38 0.42
C ASN A 185 -21.20 -23.83 0.58
N ASP A 186 -20.38 -23.97 -0.46
CA ASP A 186 -19.03 -23.42 -0.52
C ASP A 186 -19.06 -21.88 -0.53
N ILE A 187 -19.93 -21.27 -1.33
CA ILE A 187 -20.16 -19.81 -1.34
C ILE A 187 -20.55 -19.31 0.06
N GLN A 188 -21.53 -19.93 0.71
CA GLN A 188 -21.97 -19.53 2.06
C GLN A 188 -20.84 -19.68 3.09
N THR A 189 -20.02 -20.72 2.95
CA THR A 189 -18.86 -20.95 3.80
C THR A 189 -17.81 -19.86 3.62
N VAL A 190 -17.41 -19.56 2.39
CA VAL A 190 -16.42 -18.51 2.11
C VAL A 190 -16.94 -17.12 2.52
N ARG A 191 -18.22 -16.81 2.26
CA ARG A 191 -18.84 -15.54 2.69
C ARG A 191 -18.79 -15.38 4.22
N ARG A 192 -19.07 -16.44 4.98
CA ARG A 192 -18.94 -16.43 6.45
C ARG A 192 -17.49 -16.23 6.89
N MET A 193 -16.53 -16.87 6.21
CA MET A 193 -15.10 -16.68 6.49
C MET A 193 -14.66 -15.22 6.25
N HIS A 194 -15.06 -14.62 5.12
CA HIS A 194 -14.80 -13.21 4.81
C HIS A 194 -15.42 -12.25 5.83
N ARG A 195 -16.66 -12.51 6.25
CA ARG A 195 -17.31 -11.74 7.32
C ARG A 195 -16.55 -11.86 8.65
N ALA A 196 -16.16 -13.07 9.03
CA ALA A 196 -15.45 -13.31 10.29
C ALA A 196 -14.10 -12.59 10.33
N ILE A 197 -13.31 -12.64 9.24
CA ILE A 197 -12.04 -11.91 9.19
C ILE A 197 -12.25 -10.40 9.17
N ARG A 198 -13.27 -9.90 8.45
CA ARG A 198 -13.64 -8.48 8.44
C ARG A 198 -13.94 -7.98 9.86
N LEU A 199 -14.80 -8.68 10.60
CA LEU A 199 -15.16 -8.30 11.98
C LEU A 199 -13.94 -8.27 12.89
N LYS A 200 -13.10 -9.32 12.86
CA LYS A 200 -11.87 -9.39 13.66
C LYS A 200 -10.89 -8.25 13.37
N LEU A 201 -10.82 -7.76 12.13
CA LEU A 201 -9.98 -6.63 11.75
C LEU A 201 -10.62 -5.29 12.17
N CYS A 202 -11.94 -5.15 12.07
CA CYS A 202 -12.64 -3.93 12.48
C CYS A 202 -12.60 -3.70 14.00
N GLU A 203 -12.55 -4.77 14.79
CA GLU A 203 -12.48 -4.74 16.26
C GLU A 203 -11.10 -4.36 16.81
N ARG A 204 -10.06 -4.27 15.96
CA ARG A 204 -8.68 -3.98 16.37
C ARG A 204 -8.22 -2.61 15.91
N ASP A 205 -7.26 -2.05 16.64
CA ASP A 205 -6.55 -0.86 16.18
C ASP A 205 -5.54 -1.20 15.07
N THR A 206 -5.04 -0.17 14.39
CA THR A 206 -4.16 -0.37 13.22
C THR A 206 -2.81 -0.95 13.66
N GLU A 207 -2.30 -0.51 14.81
CA GLU A 207 -1.05 -0.94 15.40
C GLU A 207 -1.07 -2.43 15.78
N GLU A 208 -2.16 -2.92 16.37
CA GLU A 208 -2.39 -4.32 16.70
C GLU A 208 -2.43 -5.20 15.45
N ILE A 209 -3.08 -4.72 14.39
CA ILE A 209 -3.12 -5.42 13.09
C ILE A 209 -1.72 -5.47 12.49
N ASP A 210 -0.97 -4.36 12.54
CA ASP A 210 0.40 -4.29 12.04
C ASP A 210 1.31 -5.27 12.79
N MET A 211 1.26 -5.28 14.12
CA MET A 211 2.03 -6.21 14.96
C MET A 211 1.66 -7.66 14.67
N ALA A 212 0.36 -7.97 14.59
CA ALA A 212 -0.13 -9.32 14.30
C ALA A 212 0.17 -9.78 12.86
N SER A 213 0.49 -8.84 11.96
CA SER A 213 0.85 -9.10 10.57
C SER A 213 2.36 -9.19 10.33
N LYS A 214 3.19 -9.03 11.38
CA LYS A 214 4.63 -9.28 11.28
C LYS A 214 4.93 -10.77 11.32
N ILE A 215 5.78 -11.23 10.40
CA ILE A 215 6.24 -12.63 10.36
C ILE A 215 7.67 -12.69 10.92
N PRO A 216 7.92 -13.40 12.03
CA PRO A 216 9.27 -13.54 12.56
C PRO A 216 10.12 -14.38 11.62
N ASN A 217 11.32 -13.88 11.29
CA ASN A 217 12.28 -14.52 10.38
C ASN A 217 11.62 -14.91 9.04
N PRO A 218 11.18 -13.90 8.24
CA PRO A 218 10.52 -14.15 6.98
C PRO A 218 11.47 -14.87 6.00
N TRP A 219 10.90 -15.79 5.23
CA TRP A 219 11.59 -16.52 4.17
C TRP A 219 11.68 -15.62 2.93
N CYS A 220 12.65 -14.71 2.90
CA CYS A 220 12.77 -13.70 1.84
C CYS A 220 14.21 -13.52 1.28
N PRO A 221 14.89 -14.60 0.84
CA PRO A 221 16.30 -14.55 0.46
C PRO A 221 16.56 -13.77 -0.84
N ASN A 222 15.53 -13.50 -1.66
CA ASN A 222 15.71 -12.80 -2.94
C ASN A 222 15.17 -11.37 -2.93
N ARG A 223 14.75 -10.85 -1.78
CA ARG A 223 14.09 -9.54 -1.67
C ARG A 223 14.90 -8.40 -2.27
N GLU A 224 16.18 -8.32 -1.92
CA GLU A 224 17.05 -7.24 -2.41
C GLU A 224 17.21 -7.27 -3.94
N THR A 225 17.38 -8.46 -4.50
CA THR A 225 17.45 -8.67 -5.95
C THR A 225 16.16 -8.27 -6.64
N ILE A 226 15.02 -8.70 -6.09
CA ILE A 226 13.68 -8.39 -6.60
C ILE A 226 13.41 -6.88 -6.56
N LEU A 227 13.75 -6.21 -5.46
CA LEU A 227 13.59 -4.76 -5.31
C LEU A 227 14.42 -3.98 -6.35
N LYS A 228 15.64 -4.43 -6.64
CA LYS A 228 16.48 -3.79 -7.67
C LYS A 228 15.85 -3.87 -9.05
N ASP A 229 15.26 -5.01 -9.41
CA ASP A 229 14.56 -5.15 -10.68
C ASP A 229 13.26 -4.33 -10.74
N LEU A 230 12.47 -4.36 -9.66
CA LEU A 230 11.19 -3.65 -9.56
C LEU A 230 11.33 -2.14 -9.33
N SER A 231 12.56 -1.62 -9.17
CA SER A 231 12.82 -0.18 -9.03
C SER A 231 12.35 0.66 -10.23
N SER A 232 12.19 0.03 -11.40
CA SER A 232 11.66 0.65 -12.62
C SER A 232 10.14 0.83 -12.61
N CYS A 233 9.41 0.12 -11.74
CA CYS A 233 7.97 0.27 -11.60
C CYS A 233 7.60 1.69 -11.14
N PRO A 234 6.48 2.27 -11.57
CA PRO A 234 6.07 3.62 -11.16
C PRO A 234 5.92 3.75 -9.63
N TYR A 235 6.08 4.96 -9.10
CA TYR A 235 5.81 5.20 -7.68
C TYR A 235 4.29 5.23 -7.40
N PRO A 236 3.84 4.64 -6.28
CA PRO A 236 2.45 4.67 -5.84
C PRO A 236 2.09 6.05 -5.26
N THR A 237 1.84 7.03 -6.13
CA THR A 237 1.46 8.40 -5.73
C THR A 237 0.02 8.73 -6.08
N VAL A 238 -0.55 9.70 -5.36
CA VAL A 238 -1.93 10.17 -5.55
C VAL A 238 -2.09 10.78 -6.95
N GLU A 239 -1.08 11.50 -7.42
CA GLU A 239 -1.05 12.12 -8.76
C GLU A 239 -1.15 11.07 -9.87
N ASN A 240 -0.66 9.86 -9.62
CA ASN A 240 -0.74 8.73 -10.54
C ASN A 240 -2.03 7.90 -10.36
N GLY A 241 -3.01 8.40 -9.60
CA GLY A 241 -4.30 7.74 -9.35
C GLY A 241 -4.28 6.71 -8.21
N TYR A 242 -3.14 6.52 -7.55
CA TYR A 242 -3.01 5.61 -6.42
C TYR A 242 -3.42 6.31 -5.12
N ILE A 243 -4.72 6.29 -4.81
CA ILE A 243 -5.31 6.98 -3.65
C ILE A 243 -5.22 6.22 -2.33
N TYR A 244 -4.76 4.96 -2.36
CA TYR A 244 -4.65 4.13 -1.16
C TYR A 244 -3.71 4.68 -0.06
N PRO A 245 -2.66 5.47 -0.34
CA PRO A 245 -1.88 6.12 0.71
C PRO A 245 -2.68 7.16 1.50
N LEU A 246 -3.78 7.67 0.93
CA LEU A 246 -4.67 8.65 1.58
C LEU A 246 -5.74 7.99 2.45
N ILE A 247 -6.01 6.69 2.25
CA ILE A 247 -7.10 5.98 2.92
C ILE A 247 -6.50 4.70 3.51
N LYS A 248 -6.56 4.56 4.83
CA LYS A 248 -6.22 3.30 5.53
C LYS A 248 -7.51 2.54 5.86
N PRO A 249 -8.12 1.81 4.91
CA PRO A 249 -9.36 1.12 5.19
C PRO A 249 -9.13 0.03 6.23
N LYS A 250 -9.90 0.06 7.31
CA LYS A 250 -9.89 -1.02 8.31
C LYS A 250 -10.67 -2.23 7.80
N GLY A 251 -10.02 -3.38 7.76
CA GLY A 251 -10.64 -4.66 7.43
C GLY A 251 -10.82 -4.92 5.93
N LEU A 252 -11.29 -6.13 5.61
CA LEU A 252 -11.52 -6.59 4.24
C LEU A 252 -12.71 -5.84 3.60
N ASN A 253 -12.43 -4.85 2.76
CA ASN A 253 -13.43 -3.97 2.15
C ASN A 253 -13.86 -4.43 0.72
N GLN A 254 -14.79 -3.72 0.09
CA GLN A 254 -15.29 -4.04 -1.26
C GLN A 254 -14.21 -3.90 -2.35
N ALA A 255 -13.27 -2.97 -2.21
CA ALA A 255 -12.15 -2.82 -3.13
C ALA A 255 -11.18 -4.00 -3.03
N ASP A 256 -10.92 -4.54 -1.83
CA ASP A 256 -10.13 -5.76 -1.66
C ASP A 256 -10.80 -6.97 -2.33
N MET A 257 -12.13 -7.07 -2.20
CA MET A 257 -12.93 -8.09 -2.88
C MET A 257 -12.83 -7.95 -4.41
N ALA A 258 -12.92 -6.71 -4.93
CA ALA A 258 -12.81 -6.42 -6.36
C ALA A 258 -11.40 -6.69 -6.90
N ALA A 259 -10.35 -6.31 -6.17
CA ALA A 259 -8.96 -6.61 -6.50
C ALA A 259 -8.70 -8.13 -6.53
N THR A 260 -9.31 -8.88 -5.59
CA THR A 260 -9.26 -10.34 -5.59
C THR A 260 -9.99 -10.94 -6.79
N GLN A 261 -11.16 -10.39 -7.16
CA GLN A 261 -11.90 -10.81 -8.35
C GLN A 261 -11.11 -10.53 -9.64
N PHE A 262 -10.40 -9.39 -9.72
CA PHE A 262 -9.43 -9.12 -10.78
C PHE A 262 -8.33 -10.18 -10.82
N ALA A 263 -7.76 -10.59 -9.68
CA ALA A 263 -6.71 -11.61 -9.64
C ALA A 263 -7.17 -12.96 -10.22
N PHE A 264 -8.47 -13.29 -10.14
CA PHE A 264 -9.04 -14.50 -10.77
C PHE A 264 -9.38 -14.34 -12.25
N THR A 265 -9.68 -13.12 -12.71
CA THR A 265 -10.25 -12.90 -14.05
C THR A 265 -9.39 -12.02 -14.94
N GLY A 266 -8.93 -10.87 -14.46
CA GLY A 266 -8.34 -9.80 -15.25
C GLY A 266 -7.14 -10.22 -16.08
N MET A 267 -6.20 -10.99 -15.51
CA MET A 267 -5.03 -11.47 -16.27
C MET A 267 -5.43 -12.44 -17.38
N ILE A 268 -6.41 -13.32 -17.15
CA ILE A 268 -6.93 -14.24 -18.17
C ILE A 268 -7.67 -13.47 -19.27
N LEU A 269 -8.40 -12.42 -18.91
CA LEU A 269 -9.12 -11.57 -19.88
C LEU A 269 -8.20 -10.80 -20.80
N LEU A 270 -7.04 -10.37 -20.29
CA LEU A 270 -6.06 -9.58 -21.04
C LEU A 270 -5.09 -10.43 -21.84
N TYR A 271 -4.71 -11.61 -21.31
CA TYR A 271 -3.69 -12.46 -21.91
C TYR A 271 -4.16 -13.93 -22.03
N PRO A 272 -5.33 -14.22 -22.64
CA PRO A 272 -5.95 -15.54 -22.56
C PRO A 272 -5.05 -16.65 -23.11
N GLN A 273 -4.31 -16.39 -24.20
CA GLN A 273 -3.41 -17.38 -24.81
C GLN A 273 -2.23 -17.74 -23.90
N GLU A 274 -1.74 -16.79 -23.09
CA GLU A 274 -0.67 -17.02 -22.11
C GLU A 274 -1.10 -17.93 -20.96
N PHE A 275 -2.41 -18.15 -20.81
CA PHE A 275 -3.00 -19.11 -19.87
C PHE A 275 -3.62 -20.33 -20.58
N GLY A 276 -3.37 -20.52 -21.88
CA GLY A 276 -3.92 -21.62 -22.68
C GLY A 276 -5.43 -21.54 -22.90
N VAL A 277 -6.01 -20.35 -22.81
CA VAL A 277 -7.43 -20.08 -23.04
C VAL A 277 -7.63 -19.60 -24.47
N TYR A 278 -8.44 -20.35 -25.23
CA TYR A 278 -8.90 -20.00 -26.57
C TYR A 278 -10.41 -20.03 -26.55
N ALA A 279 -11.02 -18.86 -26.43
CA ALA A 279 -12.44 -18.68 -26.21
C ALA A 279 -12.94 -17.53 -27.09
N SER A 280 -14.22 -17.59 -27.48
CA SER A 280 -14.86 -16.47 -28.18
C SER A 280 -15.07 -15.28 -27.24
N ASP A 281 -15.33 -14.09 -27.78
CA ASP A 281 -15.71 -12.95 -26.94
C ASP A 281 -17.03 -13.21 -26.19
N GLU A 282 -17.94 -14.01 -26.73
CA GLU A 282 -19.15 -14.46 -26.05
C GLU A 282 -18.82 -15.32 -24.83
N ASP A 283 -17.96 -16.34 -25.00
CA ASP A 283 -17.51 -17.19 -23.89
C ASP A 283 -16.76 -16.37 -22.82
N MET A 284 -15.94 -15.41 -23.23
CA MET A 284 -15.22 -14.52 -22.31
C MET A 284 -16.17 -13.59 -21.57
N ALA A 285 -17.24 -13.12 -22.22
CA ALA A 285 -18.30 -12.36 -21.58
C ALA A 285 -19.09 -13.24 -20.59
N ALA A 286 -19.40 -14.49 -20.93
CA ALA A 286 -20.05 -15.45 -20.05
C ALA A 286 -19.18 -15.81 -18.83
N PHE A 287 -17.86 -15.95 -19.03
CA PHE A 287 -16.88 -16.12 -17.94
C PHE A 287 -16.90 -14.92 -16.98
N CYS A 288 -16.89 -13.69 -17.52
CA CYS A 288 -17.04 -12.47 -16.71
C CYS A 288 -18.38 -12.46 -15.95
N HIS A 289 -19.48 -12.83 -16.63
CA HIS A 289 -20.81 -12.84 -16.04
C HIS A 289 -20.90 -13.85 -14.88
N THR A 290 -20.29 -15.02 -15.04
CA THR A 290 -20.18 -16.03 -13.98
C THR A 290 -19.45 -15.46 -12.76
N TRP A 291 -18.29 -14.84 -12.96
CA TRP A 291 -17.56 -14.21 -11.86
C TRP A 291 -18.27 -13.02 -11.25
N ARG A 292 -19.06 -12.26 -12.03
CA ARG A 292 -19.94 -11.22 -11.51
C ARG A 292 -20.96 -11.82 -10.54
N GLY A 293 -21.62 -12.91 -10.94
CA GLY A 293 -22.55 -13.66 -10.09
C GLY A 293 -21.91 -14.21 -8.81
N ILE A 294 -20.71 -14.79 -8.91
CA ILE A 294 -19.93 -15.24 -7.74
C ILE A 294 -19.63 -14.06 -6.80
N GLY A 295 -19.20 -12.91 -7.33
CA GLY A 295 -18.96 -11.70 -6.54
C GLY A 295 -20.21 -11.24 -5.79
N TYR A 296 -21.36 -11.21 -6.47
CA TYR A 296 -22.66 -10.89 -5.86
C TYR A 296 -23.00 -11.86 -4.71
N LEU A 297 -22.87 -13.17 -4.97
CA LEU A 297 -23.14 -14.22 -3.99
C LEU A 297 -22.20 -14.15 -2.78
N LEU A 298 -20.95 -13.71 -2.97
CA LEU A 298 -19.99 -13.47 -1.90
C LEU A 298 -20.23 -12.15 -1.12
N GLY A 299 -21.21 -11.34 -1.54
CA GLY A 299 -21.64 -10.12 -0.86
C GLY A 299 -21.03 -8.83 -1.41
N MET A 300 -20.55 -8.85 -2.66
CA MET A 300 -20.16 -7.63 -3.35
C MET A 300 -21.39 -6.87 -3.83
N GLU A 301 -21.43 -5.55 -3.64
CA GLU A 301 -22.45 -4.73 -4.28
C GLU A 301 -22.15 -4.61 -5.77
N ASP A 302 -23.20 -4.59 -6.60
CA ASP A 302 -23.10 -4.56 -8.05
C ASP A 302 -22.25 -3.42 -8.60
N GLN A 303 -22.31 -2.24 -7.96
CA GLN A 303 -21.52 -1.07 -8.35
C GLN A 303 -20.00 -1.24 -8.14
N TYR A 304 -19.59 -2.08 -7.20
CA TYR A 304 -18.18 -2.35 -6.88
C TYR A 304 -17.66 -3.65 -7.49
N ASN A 305 -18.53 -4.43 -8.14
CA ASN A 305 -18.15 -5.70 -8.78
C ASN A 305 -17.20 -5.45 -9.95
N PHE A 306 -16.02 -6.08 -9.94
CA PHE A 306 -14.98 -5.86 -10.95
C PHE A 306 -15.42 -6.35 -12.33
N CYS A 307 -16.30 -7.36 -12.39
CA CYS A 307 -16.85 -7.92 -13.62
C CYS A 307 -18.15 -7.23 -14.08
N ARG A 308 -18.45 -6.01 -13.61
CA ARG A 308 -19.62 -5.24 -14.09
C ARG A 308 -19.38 -4.60 -15.47
N GLY A 309 -20.47 -4.43 -16.21
CA GLY A 309 -20.48 -3.80 -17.54
C GLY A 309 -20.23 -4.79 -18.67
N SER A 310 -19.91 -4.25 -19.84
CA SER A 310 -19.54 -5.00 -21.04
C SER A 310 -18.14 -5.59 -20.94
N LEU A 311 -17.85 -6.61 -21.76
CA LEU A 311 -16.50 -7.21 -21.85
C LEU A 311 -15.42 -6.15 -22.17
N LYS A 312 -15.73 -5.16 -23.02
CA LYS A 312 -14.82 -4.06 -23.36
C LYS A 312 -14.48 -3.22 -22.14
N GLU A 313 -15.46 -2.86 -21.32
CA GLU A 313 -15.25 -2.09 -20.09
C GLU A 313 -14.44 -2.88 -19.05
N ILE A 314 -14.68 -4.18 -18.92
CA ILE A 314 -13.94 -5.05 -17.98
C ILE A 314 -12.48 -5.19 -18.43
N LYS A 315 -12.22 -5.40 -19.73
CA LYS A 315 -10.86 -5.43 -20.29
C LYS A 315 -10.16 -4.09 -20.08
N GLN A 316 -10.84 -2.96 -20.29
CA GLN A 316 -10.24 -1.65 -20.05
C GLN A 316 -9.90 -1.42 -18.58
N ARG A 317 -10.85 -1.68 -17.68
CA ARG A 317 -10.64 -1.60 -16.23
C ARG A 317 -9.49 -2.49 -15.75
N SER A 318 -9.33 -3.67 -16.36
CA SER A 318 -8.22 -4.58 -16.06
C SER A 318 -6.87 -3.96 -16.42
N ARG A 319 -6.77 -3.28 -17.56
CA ARG A 319 -5.54 -2.54 -17.95
C ARG A 319 -5.27 -1.38 -17.00
N ASP A 320 -6.28 -0.58 -16.73
CA ASP A 320 -6.14 0.58 -15.83
C ASP A 320 -5.72 0.13 -14.42
N PHE A 321 -6.30 -0.96 -13.91
CA PHE A 321 -5.92 -1.54 -12.62
C PHE A 321 -4.48 -2.05 -12.62
N ILE A 322 -3.99 -2.64 -13.72
CA ILE A 322 -2.58 -3.03 -13.82
C ILE A 322 -1.66 -1.80 -13.70
N GLU A 323 -1.92 -0.77 -14.49
CA GLU A 323 -1.04 0.41 -14.56
C GLU A 323 -1.09 1.27 -13.30
N VAL A 324 -2.28 1.47 -12.72
CA VAL A 324 -2.50 2.38 -11.59
C VAL A 324 -2.35 1.69 -10.23
N TRP A 325 -2.57 0.37 -10.16
CA TRP A 325 -2.54 -0.36 -8.90
C TRP A 325 -1.43 -1.40 -8.84
N VAL A 326 -1.43 -2.36 -9.76
CA VAL A 326 -0.52 -3.53 -9.67
C VAL A 326 0.93 -3.11 -9.81
N LYS A 327 1.29 -2.40 -10.88
CA LYS A 327 2.68 -1.99 -11.14
C LYS A 327 3.24 -1.10 -10.02
N PRO A 328 2.53 -0.05 -9.54
CA PRO A 328 3.03 0.75 -8.43
C PRO A 328 3.26 -0.06 -7.14
N ASN A 329 2.34 -0.98 -6.80
CA ASN A 329 2.50 -1.83 -5.62
C ASN A 329 3.66 -2.82 -5.73
N LEU A 330 4.06 -3.22 -6.94
CA LEU A 330 5.23 -4.07 -7.13
C LEU A 330 6.54 -3.35 -6.79
N ARG A 331 6.58 -2.01 -6.80
CA ARG A 331 7.78 -1.26 -6.42
C ARG A 331 8.17 -1.47 -4.95
N GLU A 332 7.20 -1.83 -4.10
CA GLU A 332 7.35 -1.86 -2.64
C GLU A 332 7.20 -3.28 -2.09
N VAL A 333 8.19 -4.12 -2.37
CA VAL A 333 8.21 -5.51 -1.89
C VAL A 333 8.60 -5.59 -0.41
N MET A 334 7.67 -6.05 0.43
CA MET A 334 7.89 -6.27 1.86
C MET A 334 8.49 -7.67 2.13
N PRO A 335 9.21 -7.88 3.25
CA PRO A 335 9.69 -9.22 3.63
C PRO A 335 8.57 -10.26 3.70
N GLU A 336 7.43 -9.88 4.26
CA GLU A 336 6.24 -10.72 4.36
C GLU A 336 5.64 -11.04 2.99
N TRP A 337 5.79 -10.15 2.00
CA TRP A 337 5.30 -10.37 0.63
C TRP A 337 6.02 -11.55 -0.01
N GLU A 338 7.36 -11.55 0.02
CA GLU A 338 8.13 -12.66 -0.57
C GLU A 338 7.88 -13.96 0.21
N HIS A 339 7.88 -13.90 1.54
CA HIS A 339 7.63 -15.07 2.38
C HIS A 339 6.27 -15.70 2.08
N MET A 340 5.20 -14.90 2.02
CA MET A 340 3.85 -15.41 1.77
C MET A 340 3.75 -16.02 0.38
N LEU A 341 4.23 -15.34 -0.66
CA LEU A 341 4.21 -15.87 -2.03
C LEU A 341 5.02 -17.16 -2.17
N ARG A 342 6.18 -17.26 -1.50
CA ARG A 342 6.95 -18.51 -1.45
C ARG A 342 6.20 -19.63 -0.76
N CYS A 343 5.52 -19.36 0.35
CA CYS A 343 4.70 -20.35 1.03
C CYS A 343 3.59 -20.88 0.11
N ILE A 344 2.97 -20.00 -0.69
CA ILE A 344 1.94 -20.39 -1.67
C ILE A 344 2.54 -21.34 -2.72
N MET A 345 3.67 -20.95 -3.33
CA MET A 345 4.28 -21.73 -4.41
C MET A 345 4.85 -23.06 -3.91
N GLU A 346 5.55 -23.06 -2.76
CA GLU A 346 6.06 -24.28 -2.14
C GLU A 346 4.90 -25.19 -1.71
N GLY A 347 3.84 -24.65 -1.09
CA GLY A 347 2.66 -25.42 -0.72
C GLY A 347 1.95 -26.04 -1.92
N GLY A 348 1.86 -25.31 -3.04
CA GLY A 348 1.32 -25.83 -4.30
C GLY A 348 2.11 -27.02 -4.84
N SER A 349 3.43 -27.02 -4.69
CA SER A 349 4.31 -28.12 -5.13
C SER A 349 4.01 -29.46 -4.45
N TYR A 350 3.29 -29.48 -3.33
CA TYR A 350 2.93 -30.71 -2.61
C TYR A 350 1.95 -31.60 -3.37
N PHE A 351 1.23 -31.03 -4.34
CA PHE A 351 0.35 -31.78 -5.23
C PHE A 351 0.56 -31.46 -6.70
N ASN A 352 1.16 -30.32 -7.04
CA ASN A 352 1.42 -29.93 -8.43
C ASN A 352 2.67 -29.04 -8.58
N ASP A 353 3.83 -29.65 -8.86
CA ASP A 353 5.12 -28.96 -9.06
C ASP A 353 5.25 -28.40 -10.49
N VAL A 354 4.61 -27.26 -10.75
CA VAL A 354 4.68 -26.58 -12.06
C VAL A 354 5.63 -25.39 -12.02
N PHE A 355 5.48 -24.51 -11.04
CA PHE A 355 6.23 -23.27 -10.92
C PHE A 355 6.87 -23.13 -9.54
N THR A 356 8.15 -22.73 -9.49
CA THR A 356 8.75 -22.17 -8.27
C THR A 356 8.32 -20.70 -8.10
N PHE A 357 8.57 -20.11 -6.93
CA PHE A 357 8.31 -18.70 -6.70
C PHE A 357 8.98 -17.78 -7.73
N LYS A 358 10.26 -18.00 -8.04
CA LYS A 358 10.99 -17.19 -9.02
C LYS A 358 10.37 -17.31 -10.41
N MET A 359 9.98 -18.52 -10.81
CA MET A 359 9.34 -18.73 -12.11
C MET A 359 7.96 -18.06 -12.18
N ALA A 360 7.15 -18.15 -11.14
CA ALA A 360 5.83 -17.51 -11.10
C ALA A 360 5.95 -15.97 -11.13
N LEU A 361 6.91 -15.41 -10.40
CA LEU A 361 7.21 -13.98 -10.43
C LEU A 361 7.61 -13.54 -11.84
N LEU A 362 8.57 -14.25 -12.46
CA LEU A 362 9.04 -13.92 -13.81
C LEU A 362 7.95 -14.10 -14.87
N PHE A 363 7.12 -15.15 -14.75
CA PHE A 363 5.96 -15.35 -15.61
C PHE A 363 5.04 -14.13 -15.56
N LEU A 364 4.67 -13.68 -14.35
CA LEU A 364 3.81 -12.51 -14.17
C LEU A 364 4.47 -11.23 -14.68
N THR A 365 5.72 -10.94 -14.33
CA THR A 365 6.40 -9.70 -14.73
C THR A 365 6.62 -9.63 -16.24
N ASN A 366 6.87 -10.78 -16.90
CA ASN A 366 6.94 -10.85 -18.36
C ASN A 366 5.59 -10.44 -19.00
N LEU A 367 4.45 -10.88 -18.46
CA LEU A 367 3.11 -10.47 -18.94
C LEU A 367 2.86 -8.96 -18.76
N LEU A 368 3.40 -8.39 -17.68
CA LEU A 368 3.28 -6.98 -17.36
C LEU A 368 4.32 -6.10 -18.07
N ASN A 369 5.18 -6.69 -18.91
CA ASN A 369 6.33 -6.03 -19.55
C ASN A 369 7.27 -5.34 -18.56
N ILE A 370 7.53 -5.99 -17.42
CA ILE A 370 8.50 -5.53 -16.41
C ILE A 370 9.76 -6.39 -16.55
N ASP A 371 10.89 -5.76 -16.87
CA ASP A 371 12.15 -6.49 -16.97
C ASP A 371 12.73 -6.80 -15.59
N MET A 372 13.10 -8.07 -15.41
CA MET A 372 13.60 -8.63 -14.15
C MET A 372 14.95 -9.33 -14.36
N PRO A 373 15.97 -8.65 -14.89
CA PRO A 373 17.19 -9.29 -15.37
C PRO A 373 18.00 -9.95 -14.25
N ARG A 374 18.02 -9.35 -13.04
CA ARG A 374 18.78 -9.89 -11.91
C ARG A 374 18.07 -11.09 -11.31
N THR A 375 16.75 -11.08 -11.23
CA THR A 375 15.95 -12.23 -10.78
C THR A 375 16.07 -13.37 -11.78
N ARG A 376 16.02 -13.05 -13.09
CA ARG A 376 16.19 -14.03 -14.18
C ARG A 376 17.55 -14.71 -14.13
N SER A 377 18.63 -14.00 -13.79
CA SER A 377 19.97 -14.60 -13.67
C SER A 377 20.13 -15.53 -12.46
N THR A 378 19.21 -15.50 -11.48
CA THR A 378 19.21 -16.42 -10.33
C THR A 378 18.48 -17.74 -10.60
N LEU A 379 17.89 -17.94 -11.77
CA LEU A 379 17.23 -19.21 -12.11
C LEU A 379 18.27 -20.32 -12.26
N THR A 380 17.96 -21.50 -11.73
CA THR A 380 18.67 -22.72 -12.13
C THR A 380 18.35 -23.06 -13.58
N TYR A 381 19.19 -23.84 -14.25
CA TYR A 381 18.93 -24.30 -15.62
C TYR A 381 17.57 -25.02 -15.73
N CYS A 382 17.22 -25.85 -14.74
CA CYS A 382 15.93 -26.52 -14.68
C CYS A 382 14.76 -25.54 -14.56
N GLU A 383 14.86 -24.52 -13.70
CA GLU A 383 13.82 -23.49 -13.57
C GLU A 383 13.67 -22.66 -14.84
N TRP A 384 14.79 -22.25 -15.45
CA TRP A 384 14.79 -21.53 -16.72
C TRP A 384 14.11 -22.36 -17.81
N PHE A 385 14.52 -23.61 -18.00
CA PHE A 385 13.94 -24.48 -19.01
C PHE A 385 12.45 -24.72 -18.77
N LYS A 386 12.06 -25.01 -17.52
CA LYS A 386 10.64 -25.17 -17.13
C LYS A 386 9.84 -23.88 -17.37
N LEU A 387 10.41 -22.70 -17.12
CA LEU A 387 9.71 -21.43 -17.36
C LEU A 387 9.50 -21.21 -18.85
N ILE A 388 10.55 -21.38 -19.65
CA ILE A 388 10.49 -21.18 -21.10
C ILE A 388 9.48 -22.14 -21.73
N ILE A 389 9.55 -23.43 -21.40
CA ILE A 389 8.64 -24.42 -21.98
C ILE A 389 7.19 -24.15 -21.56
N ASN A 390 6.91 -23.80 -20.31
CA ASN A 390 5.53 -23.56 -19.88
C ASN A 390 4.98 -22.26 -20.50
N GLN A 391 5.74 -21.17 -20.38
CA GLN A 391 5.30 -19.84 -20.80
C GLN A 391 5.19 -19.70 -22.31
N TYR A 392 6.19 -20.14 -23.07
CA TYR A 392 6.25 -19.88 -24.51
C TYR A 392 5.80 -21.05 -25.37
N PHE A 393 5.61 -22.25 -24.81
CA PHE A 393 5.20 -23.42 -25.60
C PHE A 393 3.92 -24.09 -25.08
N ILE A 394 3.86 -24.50 -23.81
CA ILE A 394 2.74 -25.28 -23.29
C ILE A 394 1.45 -24.47 -23.28
N PHE A 395 1.44 -23.29 -22.64
CA PHE A 395 0.24 -22.48 -22.56
C PHE A 395 -0.18 -21.92 -23.95
N PRO A 396 0.69 -21.25 -24.72
CA PRO A 396 0.25 -20.55 -25.94
C PRO A 396 0.16 -21.44 -27.19
N TYR A 397 0.60 -22.70 -27.13
CA TYR A 397 0.55 -23.60 -28.28
C TYR A 397 0.02 -24.99 -27.94
N ALA A 398 0.60 -25.70 -26.97
CA ALA A 398 0.19 -27.08 -26.69
C ALA A 398 -1.26 -27.16 -26.17
N MET A 399 -1.67 -26.25 -25.28
CA MET A 399 -3.03 -26.19 -24.76
C MET A 399 -4.08 -25.72 -25.77
N ARG A 400 -3.68 -25.25 -26.95
CA ARG A 400 -4.59 -25.03 -28.07
C ARG A 400 -5.15 -26.35 -28.62
N ILE A 401 -4.41 -27.44 -28.48
CA ILE A 401 -4.81 -28.77 -28.93
C ILE A 401 -5.79 -29.36 -27.90
N GLY A 402 -7.04 -29.58 -28.33
CA GLY A 402 -8.15 -29.98 -27.44
C GLY A 402 -7.83 -31.18 -26.55
N PHE A 403 -7.28 -32.25 -27.14
CA PHE A 403 -6.89 -33.45 -26.39
C PHE A 403 -5.82 -33.18 -25.32
N ILE A 404 -4.79 -32.36 -25.62
CA ILE A 404 -3.73 -32.01 -24.66
C ILE A 404 -4.33 -31.22 -23.50
N LYS A 405 -5.17 -30.21 -23.80
CA LYS A 405 -5.88 -29.40 -22.80
C LYS A 405 -6.72 -30.28 -21.87
N GLU A 406 -7.53 -31.17 -22.44
CA GLU A 406 -8.37 -32.08 -21.66
C GLU A 406 -7.55 -33.03 -20.78
N PHE A 407 -6.45 -33.56 -21.31
CA PHE A 407 -5.55 -34.44 -20.58
C PHE A 407 -4.90 -33.74 -19.39
N LEU A 408 -4.33 -32.54 -19.60
CA LEU A 408 -3.73 -31.74 -18.54
C LEU A 408 -4.75 -31.33 -17.47
N ASN A 409 -5.96 -30.93 -17.88
CA ASN A 409 -7.05 -30.61 -16.96
C ASN A 409 -7.46 -31.83 -16.11
N LYS A 410 -7.57 -33.02 -16.73
CA LYS A 410 -7.85 -34.27 -16.00
C LYS A 410 -6.77 -34.59 -14.98
N ILE A 411 -5.49 -34.43 -15.33
CA ILE A 411 -4.37 -34.64 -14.40
C ILE A 411 -4.46 -33.66 -13.23
N LEU A 412 -4.66 -32.37 -13.51
CA LEU A 412 -4.74 -31.34 -12.48
C LEU A 412 -5.90 -31.61 -11.51
N PHE A 413 -7.10 -31.89 -12.02
CA PHE A 413 -8.26 -32.19 -11.18
C PHE A 413 -8.08 -33.48 -10.39
N LYS A 414 -7.48 -34.52 -10.98
CA LYS A 414 -7.15 -35.75 -10.26
C LYS A 414 -6.21 -35.47 -9.08
N ARG A 415 -5.10 -34.76 -9.31
CA ARG A 415 -4.12 -34.39 -8.27
C ARG A 415 -4.75 -33.53 -7.17
N LEU A 416 -5.58 -32.55 -7.53
CA LEU A 416 -6.29 -31.72 -6.56
C LEU A 416 -7.26 -32.55 -5.70
N ASN A 417 -8.06 -33.42 -6.33
CA ASN A 417 -9.01 -34.29 -5.63
C ASN A 417 -8.31 -35.27 -4.69
N GLU A 418 -7.14 -35.79 -5.08
CA GLU A 418 -6.29 -36.62 -4.24
C GLU A 418 -5.73 -35.82 -3.05
N ALA A 419 -5.22 -34.61 -3.30
CA ALA A 419 -4.63 -33.74 -2.29
C ALA A 419 -5.60 -33.38 -1.16
N ILE A 420 -6.86 -33.11 -1.50
CA ILE A 420 -7.92 -32.80 -0.52
C ILE A 420 -8.23 -34.01 0.38
N LYS A 421 -7.98 -35.23 -0.11
CA LYS A 421 -8.25 -36.49 0.59
C LYS A 421 -7.00 -37.08 1.27
N TYR A 422 -5.91 -36.33 1.35
CA TYR A 422 -4.70 -36.80 2.00
C TYR A 422 -4.96 -37.16 3.48
N GLY A 423 -4.55 -38.38 3.85
CA GLY A 423 -4.69 -38.85 5.23
C GLY A 423 -3.66 -38.23 6.20
N PRO A 424 -3.78 -38.51 7.51
CA PRO A 424 -2.92 -37.92 8.55
C PRO A 424 -1.42 -38.10 8.30
N LYS A 425 -1.00 -39.27 7.77
CA LYS A 425 0.40 -39.57 7.45
C LYS A 425 0.99 -38.58 6.44
N LYS A 426 0.28 -38.32 5.32
CA LYS A 426 0.72 -37.35 4.31
C LYS A 426 0.75 -35.93 4.87
N HIS A 427 -0.25 -35.54 5.68
CA HIS A 427 -0.23 -34.24 6.34
C HIS A 427 0.98 -34.06 7.28
N MET A 428 1.36 -35.11 8.01
CA MET A 428 2.55 -35.07 8.86
C MET A 428 3.84 -34.93 8.04
N GLU A 429 3.95 -35.66 6.93
CA GLU A 429 5.09 -35.56 6.00
C GLU A 429 5.21 -34.15 5.42
N MET A 430 4.12 -33.56 4.90
CA MET A 430 4.11 -32.20 4.39
C MET A 430 4.43 -31.16 5.47
N LYS A 431 3.98 -31.36 6.71
CA LYS A 431 4.33 -30.49 7.82
C LYS A 431 5.83 -30.54 8.13
N LYS A 432 6.44 -31.74 8.12
CA LYS A 432 7.89 -31.91 8.28
C LYS A 432 8.66 -31.26 7.13
N ARG A 433 8.24 -31.47 5.89
CA ARG A 433 8.82 -30.80 4.70
C ARG A 433 8.75 -29.28 4.84
N SER A 434 7.58 -28.75 5.19
CA SER A 434 7.38 -27.31 5.41
C SER A 434 8.31 -26.73 6.48
N GLN A 435 8.54 -27.45 7.59
CA GLN A 435 9.46 -27.02 8.65
C GLN A 435 10.91 -27.03 8.15
N LYS A 436 11.30 -28.09 7.43
CA LYS A 436 12.64 -28.22 6.83
C LYS A 436 12.90 -27.08 5.83
N THR A 437 11.99 -26.84 4.91
CA THR A 437 12.12 -25.76 3.91
C THR A 437 12.29 -24.38 4.56
N LEU A 438 11.52 -24.09 5.61
CA LEU A 438 11.66 -22.82 6.33
C LEU A 438 12.96 -22.74 7.15
N ALA A 439 13.51 -23.87 7.62
CA ALA A 439 14.78 -23.88 8.33
C ALA A 439 15.97 -23.69 7.39
N GLU A 440 15.93 -24.29 6.19
CA GLU A 440 17.01 -24.22 5.19
C GLU A 440 16.96 -22.97 4.32
N GLY A 441 15.77 -22.40 4.11
CA GLY A 441 15.57 -21.25 3.22
C GLY A 441 15.75 -19.89 3.89
N ARG A 442 15.88 -19.86 5.22
CA ARG A 442 16.05 -18.65 6.03
C ARG A 442 17.48 -18.14 6.04
#